data_AF-A0A1H0V902-F1
#
_entry.id   AF-A0A1H0V902-F1
#
_cell.length_a   1.000
_cell.length_b   1.000
_cell.length_c   1.000
_cell.angle_alpha   90.00
_cell.angle_beta   90.00
_cell.angle_gamma   90.00
#
_symmetry.space_group_name_H-M   'P 1'
#
loop_
_entity.id
_entity.type
_entity.pdbx_description
1 polymer ?
#
loop_
_entity_poly.entity_id
_entity_poly.type
_entity_poly.pdbx_seq_one_letter_code
_entity_poly.pdbx_strand_id
1 'polypeptide(L)'
;MAKAKFERTKPHVNIGTIGHIDHGKTTLTAAISKVLHDKYPDLNPQFAFDDIDKAPEEKQRGITISIAHIEYQTESRHYAHVDCPGHADYVKNMITGAAQMDGAILVVAATDGPMPQTKEHIILARQVGVPYIVVALNKADMVDDEEILELVEMEVRELLSTYEFPGDDVPVVKVSALKALEGDAEWGKSVLELMDAVDASIPEPERDVDKPFLMPVEDVFTITGRGTVVTGRIERGVLKVNEDVEIVGIHEGPATKTTVTGIEMFRKLLDEGRAGENVGLLIRGIKREEVERGQVIVKPGSITPHTNFEANVVILSKDEGGRHTPFYDNYRPQFYFRTTDVTGVVKLPDGTEMVMPGDNTEMSVELIQPIAMEEGLKFAIREGGRTVGAGRVTKITK
;
A
#
# COMPACT_ATOMS: atom_id res chain seq x y z
N MET A 1 -4.91 -32.21 2.17
CA MET A 1 -3.88 -32.15 1.11
C MET A 1 -2.67 -31.42 1.68
N ALA A 2 -1.45 -31.87 1.38
CA ALA A 2 -0.25 -31.12 1.77
C ALA A 2 -0.28 -29.74 1.11
N LYS A 3 0.07 -28.67 1.83
CA LYS A 3 0.17 -27.33 1.23
C LYS A 3 1.32 -27.34 0.21
N ALA A 4 1.10 -26.72 -0.94
CA ALA A 4 2.14 -26.57 -1.95
C ALA A 4 3.31 -25.74 -1.42
N LYS A 5 4.52 -25.98 -1.93
CA LYS A 5 5.69 -25.15 -1.65
C LYS A 5 5.74 -24.01 -2.67
N PHE A 6 6.08 -22.81 -2.22
CA PHE A 6 6.30 -21.68 -3.14
C PHE A 6 7.66 -21.83 -3.82
N GLU A 7 7.68 -21.79 -5.15
CA GLU A 7 8.90 -21.88 -5.95
C GLU A 7 9.29 -20.50 -6.49
N ARG A 8 10.50 -20.04 -6.16
CA ARG A 8 11.04 -18.76 -6.61
C ARG A 8 11.61 -18.87 -8.02
N THR A 9 10.74 -19.02 -9.01
CA THR A 9 11.14 -19.17 -10.43
C THR A 9 11.23 -17.83 -11.17
N LYS A 10 10.58 -16.78 -10.67
CA LYS A 10 10.50 -15.45 -11.30
C LYS A 10 10.73 -14.32 -10.28
N PRO A 11 11.20 -13.14 -10.72
CA PRO A 11 11.24 -11.94 -9.89
C PRO A 11 9.87 -11.61 -9.29
N HIS A 12 9.87 -11.14 -8.03
CA HIS A 12 8.66 -10.80 -7.29
C HIS A 12 8.47 -9.29 -7.15
N VAL A 13 7.34 -8.78 -7.65
CA VAL A 13 6.99 -7.35 -7.63
C VAL A 13 5.63 -7.17 -6.97
N ASN A 14 5.53 -6.17 -6.09
CA ASN A 14 4.28 -5.76 -5.47
C ASN A 14 3.67 -4.64 -6.30
N ILE A 15 2.46 -4.84 -6.77
CA ILE A 15 1.69 -3.80 -7.45
C ILE A 15 0.33 -3.63 -6.78
N GLY A 16 -0.39 -2.59 -7.14
CA GLY A 16 -1.76 -2.46 -6.67
C GLY A 16 -2.53 -1.37 -7.39
N THR A 17 -3.85 -1.45 -7.31
CA THR A 17 -4.76 -0.49 -7.93
C THR A 17 -5.05 0.66 -6.98
N ILE A 18 -4.92 1.89 -7.48
CA ILE A 18 -5.29 3.12 -6.79
C ILE A 18 -6.15 3.98 -7.72
N GLY A 19 -6.90 4.95 -7.17
CA GLY A 19 -7.77 5.83 -7.94
C GLY A 19 -9.12 6.05 -7.26
N HIS A 20 -9.92 6.92 -7.84
CA HIS A 20 -11.22 7.34 -7.30
C HIS A 20 -12.21 6.17 -7.15
N ILE A 21 -13.21 6.36 -6.28
CA ILE A 21 -14.35 5.47 -6.17
C ILE A 21 -15.03 5.28 -7.53
N ASP A 22 -15.58 4.08 -7.78
CA ASP A 22 -16.31 3.73 -9.01
C ASP A 22 -15.54 3.83 -10.34
N HIS A 23 -14.24 4.11 -10.32
CA HIS A 23 -13.39 4.03 -11.51
C HIS A 23 -13.06 2.59 -11.93
N GLY A 24 -13.44 1.58 -11.13
CA GLY A 24 -13.36 0.16 -11.50
C GLY A 24 -12.06 -0.55 -11.11
N LYS A 25 -11.43 -0.17 -9.99
CA LYS A 25 -10.21 -0.81 -9.45
C LYS A 25 -10.38 -2.32 -9.27
N THR A 26 -11.34 -2.75 -8.47
CA THR A 26 -11.60 -4.16 -8.15
C THR A 26 -12.03 -4.95 -9.39
N THR A 27 -12.81 -4.33 -10.30
CA THR A 27 -13.16 -4.93 -11.59
C THR A 27 -11.92 -5.18 -12.44
N LEU A 28 -10.99 -4.21 -12.49
CA LEU A 28 -9.73 -4.35 -13.21
C LEU A 28 -8.86 -5.45 -12.59
N THR A 29 -8.77 -5.50 -11.27
CA THR A 29 -8.05 -6.54 -10.53
C THR A 29 -8.58 -7.94 -10.87
N ALA A 30 -9.91 -8.12 -10.88
CA ALA A 30 -10.54 -9.37 -11.31
C ALA A 30 -10.29 -9.67 -12.80
N ALA A 31 -10.36 -8.66 -13.66
CA ALA A 31 -10.12 -8.79 -15.10
C ALA A 31 -8.69 -9.24 -15.40
N ILE A 32 -7.68 -8.66 -14.74
CA ILE A 32 -6.27 -9.06 -14.88
C ILE A 32 -6.11 -10.54 -14.51
N SER A 33 -6.64 -10.95 -13.35
CA SER A 33 -6.56 -12.35 -12.92
C SER A 33 -7.22 -13.30 -13.92
N LYS A 34 -8.42 -12.95 -14.41
CA LYS A 34 -9.13 -13.76 -15.42
C LYS A 34 -8.36 -13.84 -16.73
N VAL A 35 -7.94 -12.72 -17.29
CA VAL A 35 -7.26 -12.66 -18.60
C VAL A 35 -5.93 -13.42 -18.56
N LEU A 36 -5.18 -13.29 -17.47
CA LEU A 36 -3.94 -14.05 -17.27
C LEU A 36 -4.19 -15.54 -17.02
N HIS A 37 -5.30 -15.92 -16.39
CA HIS A 37 -5.73 -17.31 -16.26
C HIS A 37 -6.14 -17.90 -17.62
N ASP A 38 -6.93 -17.17 -18.40
CA ASP A 38 -7.38 -17.63 -19.73
C ASP A 38 -6.19 -17.82 -20.69
N LYS A 39 -5.15 -16.97 -20.60
CA LYS A 39 -3.91 -17.10 -21.38
C LYS A 39 -2.95 -18.16 -20.83
N TYR A 40 -2.84 -18.29 -19.50
CA TYR A 40 -1.90 -19.18 -18.82
C TYR A 40 -2.57 -19.92 -17.64
N PRO A 41 -3.44 -20.90 -17.91
CA PRO A 41 -4.30 -21.49 -16.89
C PRO A 41 -3.53 -22.27 -15.81
N ASP A 42 -2.39 -22.85 -16.16
CA ASP A 42 -1.55 -23.61 -15.22
C ASP A 42 -0.67 -22.71 -14.34
N LEU A 43 -0.46 -21.45 -14.73
CA LEU A 43 0.38 -20.50 -14.00
C LEU A 43 -0.41 -19.63 -13.02
N ASN A 44 -1.69 -19.37 -13.34
CA ASN A 44 -2.47 -18.34 -12.68
C ASN A 44 -3.77 -18.91 -12.09
N PRO A 45 -4.06 -18.65 -10.81
CA PRO A 45 -5.42 -18.83 -10.31
C PRO A 45 -6.35 -17.75 -10.89
N GLN A 46 -7.63 -18.09 -11.02
CA GLN A 46 -8.67 -17.11 -11.31
C GLN A 46 -9.31 -16.63 -10.00
N PHE A 47 -9.44 -15.32 -9.84
CA PHE A 47 -10.16 -14.68 -8.74
C PHE A 47 -11.38 -13.94 -9.30
N ALA A 48 -12.58 -14.27 -8.81
CA ALA A 48 -13.78 -13.52 -9.17
C ALA A 48 -13.85 -12.20 -8.39
N PHE A 49 -14.62 -11.23 -8.89
CA PHE A 49 -14.88 -9.96 -8.21
C PHE A 49 -15.32 -10.18 -6.75
N ASP A 50 -16.26 -11.12 -6.57
CA ASP A 50 -16.84 -11.51 -5.28
C ASP A 50 -15.86 -12.17 -4.30
N ASP A 51 -14.71 -12.65 -4.78
CA ASP A 51 -13.64 -13.20 -3.95
C ASP A 51 -12.67 -12.11 -3.46
N ILE A 52 -12.62 -10.98 -4.16
CA ILE A 52 -11.83 -9.80 -3.82
C ILE A 52 -12.62 -8.95 -2.82
N ASP A 53 -13.81 -8.48 -3.21
CA ASP A 53 -14.79 -7.79 -2.35
C ASP A 53 -15.64 -8.82 -1.58
N LYS A 54 -14.98 -9.57 -0.70
CA LYS A 54 -15.59 -10.71 0.00
C LYS A 54 -16.39 -10.33 1.24
N ALA A 55 -16.14 -9.16 1.85
CA ALA A 55 -16.78 -8.84 3.12
C ALA A 55 -18.28 -8.56 2.90
N PRO A 56 -19.18 -9.02 3.82
CA PRO A 56 -20.61 -8.79 3.67
C PRO A 56 -20.99 -7.32 3.53
N GLU A 57 -20.24 -6.43 4.19
CA GLU A 57 -20.44 -4.98 4.12
C GLU A 57 -20.02 -4.40 2.76
N GLU A 58 -18.95 -4.92 2.15
CA GLU A 58 -18.49 -4.52 0.81
C GLU A 58 -19.53 -4.89 -0.24
N LYS A 59 -20.05 -6.12 -0.20
CA LYS A 59 -21.12 -6.58 -1.12
C LYS A 59 -22.41 -5.78 -0.99
N GLN A 60 -22.75 -5.32 0.22
CA GLN A 60 -23.96 -4.52 0.44
C GLN A 60 -23.80 -3.08 -0.03
N ARG A 61 -22.62 -2.49 0.17
CA ARG A 61 -22.36 -1.09 -0.16
C ARG A 61 -21.83 -0.89 -1.58
N GLY A 62 -21.36 -1.96 -2.24
CA GLY A 62 -20.75 -1.91 -3.58
C GLY A 62 -19.41 -1.17 -3.61
N ILE A 63 -18.71 -1.10 -2.46
CA ILE A 63 -17.42 -0.41 -2.33
C ILE A 63 -16.43 -1.29 -1.60
N THR A 64 -15.18 -1.29 -2.05
CA THR A 64 -14.05 -1.90 -1.34
C THR A 64 -13.80 -1.16 -0.03
N ILE A 65 -13.69 -1.89 1.07
CA ILE A 65 -13.45 -1.35 2.41
C ILE A 65 -12.08 -1.81 2.90
N SER A 66 -11.82 -3.11 2.80
CA SER A 66 -10.60 -3.77 3.21
C SER A 66 -9.65 -3.94 2.03
N ILE A 67 -8.36 -4.00 2.32
CA ILE A 67 -7.36 -4.32 1.30
C ILE A 67 -7.50 -5.79 0.93
N ALA A 68 -7.49 -6.09 -0.36
CA ALA A 68 -7.44 -7.46 -0.85
C ALA A 68 -6.08 -7.75 -1.50
N HIS A 69 -5.54 -8.93 -1.20
CA HIS A 69 -4.28 -9.41 -1.75
C HIS A 69 -4.55 -10.60 -2.67
N ILE A 70 -4.22 -10.47 -3.95
CA ILE A 70 -4.28 -11.58 -4.92
C ILE A 70 -2.93 -11.82 -5.57
N GLU A 71 -2.72 -13.03 -6.10
CA GLU A 71 -1.50 -13.39 -6.84
C GLU A 71 -1.81 -13.70 -8.31
N TYR A 72 -0.92 -13.27 -9.18
CA TYR A 72 -0.90 -13.70 -10.58
C TYR A 72 0.51 -13.48 -11.14
N GLN A 73 0.75 -13.99 -12.33
CA GLN A 73 2.06 -14.03 -12.97
C GLN A 73 1.92 -13.73 -14.46
N THR A 74 2.84 -12.94 -14.97
CA THR A 74 3.13 -12.86 -16.40
C THR A 74 4.16 -13.93 -16.75
N GLU A 75 4.59 -14.01 -18.00
CA GLU A 75 5.73 -14.86 -18.38
C GLU A 75 7.02 -14.41 -17.66
N SER A 76 7.18 -13.11 -17.46
CA SER A 76 8.38 -12.47 -16.93
C SER A 76 8.46 -12.53 -15.40
N ARG A 77 7.34 -12.32 -14.70
CA ARG A 77 7.34 -11.97 -13.26
C ARG A 77 6.19 -12.60 -12.48
N HIS A 78 6.37 -12.65 -11.17
CA HIS A 78 5.32 -12.95 -10.21
C HIS A 78 4.86 -11.68 -9.51
N TYR A 79 3.55 -11.46 -9.46
CA TYR A 79 2.94 -10.29 -8.84
C TYR A 79 2.16 -10.65 -7.57
N ALA A 80 2.36 -9.87 -6.53
CA ALA A 80 1.36 -9.68 -5.48
C ALA A 80 0.61 -8.38 -5.80
N HIS A 81 -0.71 -8.47 -5.96
CA HIS A 81 -1.57 -7.33 -6.24
C HIS A 81 -2.34 -6.93 -4.98
N VAL A 82 -2.23 -5.66 -4.62
CA VAL A 82 -2.94 -5.02 -3.50
C VAL A 82 -4.07 -4.15 -4.04
N ASP A 83 -5.32 -4.59 -3.90
CA ASP A 83 -6.50 -3.81 -4.33
C ASP A 83 -6.88 -2.81 -3.21
N CYS A 84 -6.72 -1.51 -3.48
CA CYS A 84 -6.95 -0.48 -2.48
C CYS A 84 -8.35 0.18 -2.62
N PRO A 85 -8.98 0.57 -1.50
CA PRO A 85 -10.24 1.29 -1.54
C PRO A 85 -10.08 2.71 -2.10
N GLY A 86 -11.09 3.21 -2.82
CA GLY A 86 -11.11 4.57 -3.41
C GLY A 86 -12.04 5.57 -2.72
N HIS A 87 -12.79 5.13 -1.69
CA HIS A 87 -13.68 6.01 -0.95
C HIS A 87 -12.88 6.82 0.08
N ALA A 88 -13.22 8.11 0.25
CA ALA A 88 -12.50 9.03 1.15
C ALA A 88 -12.40 8.49 2.60
N ASP A 89 -13.49 7.92 3.12
CA ASP A 89 -13.54 7.33 4.46
C ASP A 89 -12.54 6.18 4.69
N TYR A 90 -12.08 5.51 3.63
CA TYR A 90 -11.20 4.35 3.71
C TYR A 90 -9.78 4.62 3.22
N VAL A 91 -9.41 5.89 3.01
CA VAL A 91 -8.05 6.29 2.59
C VAL A 91 -6.96 5.76 3.55
N LYS A 92 -7.27 5.52 4.83
CA LYS A 92 -6.31 4.91 5.78
C LYS A 92 -5.83 3.53 5.32
N ASN A 93 -6.73 2.75 4.73
CA ASN A 93 -6.41 1.42 4.21
C ASN A 93 -5.64 1.56 2.91
N MET A 94 -5.98 2.53 2.05
CA MET A 94 -5.18 2.83 0.86
C MET A 94 -3.74 3.19 1.20
N ILE A 95 -3.48 4.03 2.21
CA ILE A 95 -2.11 4.39 2.65
C ILE A 95 -1.32 3.14 3.03
N THR A 96 -1.95 2.24 3.78
CA THR A 96 -1.32 0.98 4.21
C THR A 96 -1.02 0.06 3.04
N GLY A 97 -1.90 -0.03 2.04
CA GLY A 97 -1.68 -0.82 0.83
C GLY A 97 -0.64 -0.20 -0.09
N ALA A 98 -0.68 1.12 -0.31
CA ALA A 98 0.26 1.83 -1.17
C ALA A 98 1.70 1.77 -0.65
N ALA A 99 1.91 1.76 0.67
CA ALA A 99 3.23 1.57 1.27
C ALA A 99 3.90 0.22 0.89
N GLN A 100 3.12 -0.72 0.35
CA GLN A 100 3.60 -2.03 -0.08
C GLN A 100 3.96 -2.08 -1.57
N MET A 101 3.58 -1.08 -2.35
CA MET A 101 3.67 -1.13 -3.80
C MET A 101 5.05 -0.73 -4.29
N ASP A 102 5.65 -1.57 -5.12
CA ASP A 102 6.84 -1.24 -5.93
C ASP A 102 6.46 -0.42 -7.18
N GLY A 103 5.18 -0.47 -7.55
CA GLY A 103 4.54 0.52 -8.40
C GLY A 103 3.02 0.34 -8.39
N ALA A 104 2.28 1.35 -8.81
CA ALA A 104 0.83 1.36 -8.74
C ALA A 104 0.19 1.43 -10.13
N ILE A 105 -0.99 0.82 -10.27
CA ILE A 105 -1.88 1.01 -11.40
C ILE A 105 -2.89 2.09 -11.00
N LEU A 106 -2.77 3.28 -11.57
CA LEU A 106 -3.73 4.36 -11.39
C LEU A 106 -4.92 4.15 -12.32
N VAL A 107 -6.09 3.86 -11.74
CA VAL A 107 -7.32 3.60 -12.49
C VAL A 107 -8.14 4.89 -12.60
N VAL A 108 -8.31 5.37 -13.83
CA VAL A 108 -9.09 6.57 -14.15
C VAL A 108 -10.21 6.20 -15.10
N ALA A 109 -11.46 6.50 -14.75
CA ALA A 109 -12.57 6.31 -15.68
C ALA A 109 -12.52 7.37 -16.78
N ALA A 110 -12.52 6.94 -18.04
CA ALA A 110 -12.57 7.80 -19.23
C ALA A 110 -13.82 8.70 -19.26
N THR A 111 -14.92 8.26 -18.64
CA THR A 111 -16.17 9.02 -18.57
C THR A 111 -16.10 10.21 -17.60
N ASP A 112 -15.21 10.14 -16.61
CA ASP A 112 -15.21 11.03 -15.44
C ASP A 112 -13.95 11.90 -15.40
N GLY A 113 -12.82 11.38 -15.89
CA GLY A 113 -11.51 12.03 -15.80
C GLY A 113 -10.93 12.03 -14.37
N PRO A 114 -9.90 12.86 -14.11
CA PRO A 114 -9.27 12.94 -12.80
C PRO A 114 -10.18 13.56 -11.73
N MET A 115 -10.67 12.71 -10.83
CA MET A 115 -11.50 13.11 -9.67
C MET A 115 -10.68 13.43 -8.40
N PRO A 116 -11.28 14.03 -7.33
CA PRO A 116 -10.53 14.46 -6.13
C PRO A 116 -9.67 13.37 -5.46
N GLN A 117 -10.18 12.14 -5.36
CA GLN A 117 -9.43 11.02 -4.79
C GLN A 117 -8.34 10.51 -5.74
N THR A 118 -8.45 10.71 -7.06
CA THR A 118 -7.34 10.45 -8.00
C THR A 118 -6.13 11.28 -7.60
N LYS A 119 -6.35 12.57 -7.38
CA LYS A 119 -5.33 13.50 -6.89
C LYS A 119 -4.81 13.12 -5.50
N GLU A 120 -5.70 12.86 -4.54
CA GLU A 120 -5.29 12.46 -3.18
C GLU A 120 -4.45 11.16 -3.20
N HIS A 121 -4.81 10.19 -4.05
CA HIS A 121 -4.08 8.93 -4.16
C HIS A 121 -2.70 9.11 -4.78
N ILE A 122 -2.53 9.97 -5.80
CA ILE A 122 -1.21 10.28 -6.38
C ILE A 122 -0.30 10.91 -5.32
N ILE A 123 -0.81 11.91 -4.59
CA ILE A 123 -0.06 12.57 -3.51
C ILE A 123 0.35 11.53 -2.48
N LEU A 124 -0.58 10.72 -1.99
CA LEU A 124 -0.30 9.72 -0.98
C LEU A 124 0.66 8.64 -1.46
N ALA A 125 0.51 8.14 -2.69
CA ALA A 125 1.42 7.18 -3.30
C ALA A 125 2.86 7.72 -3.31
N ARG A 126 3.06 8.98 -3.70
CA ARG A 126 4.37 9.64 -3.65
C ARG A 126 4.92 9.71 -2.22
N GLN A 127 4.09 10.08 -1.25
CA GLN A 127 4.51 10.26 0.15
C GLN A 127 4.89 8.94 0.82
N VAL A 128 4.14 7.85 0.56
CA VAL A 128 4.49 6.52 1.07
C VAL A 128 5.61 5.85 0.26
N GLY A 129 6.07 6.48 -0.82
CA GLY A 129 7.27 6.08 -1.55
C GLY A 129 7.03 5.13 -2.71
N VAL A 130 5.82 5.09 -3.28
CA VAL A 130 5.55 4.37 -4.54
C VAL A 130 6.37 5.03 -5.66
N PRO A 131 7.32 4.32 -6.29
CA PRO A 131 8.27 4.93 -7.21
C PRO A 131 7.76 5.03 -8.65
N TYR A 132 6.85 4.14 -9.08
CA TYR A 132 6.36 4.06 -10.46
C TYR A 132 4.84 3.97 -10.51
N ILE A 133 4.24 4.60 -11.51
CA ILE A 133 2.80 4.53 -11.81
C ILE A 133 2.63 4.12 -13.27
N VAL A 134 1.68 3.22 -13.52
CA VAL A 134 1.10 2.93 -14.84
C VAL A 134 -0.37 3.33 -14.79
N VAL A 135 -0.90 3.94 -15.85
CA VAL A 135 -2.29 4.40 -15.88
C VAL A 135 -3.15 3.43 -16.68
N ALA A 136 -4.25 3.00 -16.08
CA ALA A 136 -5.34 2.32 -16.74
C ALA A 136 -6.49 3.31 -16.96
N LEU A 137 -6.64 3.79 -18.20
CA LEU A 137 -7.78 4.62 -18.60
C LEU A 137 -8.98 3.71 -18.86
N ASN A 138 -9.72 3.42 -17.80
CA ASN A 138 -10.79 2.44 -17.74
C ASN A 138 -12.12 2.97 -18.27
N LYS A 139 -13.09 2.08 -18.53
CA LYS A 139 -14.39 2.40 -19.13
C LYS A 139 -14.26 3.07 -20.51
N ALA A 140 -13.19 2.78 -21.24
CA ALA A 140 -12.99 3.31 -22.58
C ALA A 140 -14.07 2.83 -23.57
N ASP A 141 -14.75 1.71 -23.29
CA ASP A 141 -15.90 1.22 -24.05
C ASP A 141 -17.14 2.13 -23.99
N MET A 142 -17.18 3.07 -23.03
CA MET A 142 -18.29 4.00 -22.83
C MET A 142 -18.06 5.36 -23.52
N VAL A 143 -16.90 5.55 -24.17
CA VAL A 143 -16.50 6.82 -24.80
C VAL A 143 -16.20 6.56 -26.26
N ASP A 144 -17.11 6.98 -27.14
CA ASP A 144 -16.97 6.81 -28.60
C ASP A 144 -16.07 7.86 -29.26
N ASP A 145 -15.79 8.97 -28.57
CA ASP A 145 -15.03 10.11 -29.08
C ASP A 145 -13.56 10.04 -28.63
N GLU A 146 -12.67 9.82 -29.60
CA GLU A 146 -11.23 9.72 -29.36
C GLU A 146 -10.65 11.04 -28.81
N GLU A 147 -11.20 12.20 -29.17
CA GLU A 147 -10.73 13.50 -28.65
C GLU A 147 -10.98 13.62 -27.14
N ILE A 148 -12.07 13.03 -26.63
CA ILE A 148 -12.35 13.00 -25.18
C ILE A 148 -11.33 12.12 -24.46
N LEU A 149 -10.98 10.96 -25.04
CA LEU A 149 -9.98 10.07 -24.46
C LEU A 149 -8.60 10.72 -24.39
N GLU A 150 -8.20 11.41 -25.46
CA GLU A 150 -6.94 12.16 -25.50
C GLU A 150 -6.92 13.32 -24.49
N LEU A 151 -8.04 14.04 -24.34
CA LEU A 151 -8.18 15.11 -23.35
C LEU A 151 -8.02 14.57 -21.92
N VAL A 152 -8.71 13.48 -21.58
CA VAL A 152 -8.61 12.88 -20.25
C VAL A 152 -7.20 12.35 -19.99
N GLU A 153 -6.56 11.72 -20.99
CA GLU A 153 -5.17 11.31 -20.89
C GLU A 153 -4.26 12.50 -20.58
N MET A 154 -4.40 13.61 -21.30
CA MET A 154 -3.61 14.82 -21.07
C MET A 154 -3.78 15.36 -19.65
N GLU A 155 -5.01 15.42 -19.13
CA GLU A 155 -5.30 15.86 -17.76
C GLU A 155 -4.65 14.94 -16.70
N VAL A 156 -4.67 13.61 -16.92
CA VAL A 156 -4.01 12.65 -16.03
C VAL A 156 -2.50 12.85 -16.03
N ARG A 157 -1.90 13.06 -17.20
CA ARG A 157 -0.45 13.31 -17.34
C ARG A 157 -0.04 14.60 -16.64
N GLU A 158 -0.79 15.69 -16.82
CA GLU A 158 -0.54 16.96 -16.13
C GLU A 158 -0.64 16.81 -14.60
N LEU A 159 -1.62 16.04 -14.12
CA LEU A 159 -1.78 15.75 -12.70
C LEU A 159 -0.60 14.96 -12.13
N LEU A 160 -0.11 13.94 -12.85
CA LEU A 160 1.07 13.16 -12.45
C LEU A 160 2.33 14.05 -12.41
N SER A 161 2.54 14.88 -13.44
CA SER A 161 3.66 15.83 -13.52
C SER A 161 3.62 16.85 -12.37
N THR A 162 2.44 17.33 -11.99
CA THR A 162 2.25 18.26 -10.86
C THR A 162 2.76 17.67 -9.53
N TYR A 163 2.65 16.35 -9.34
CA TYR A 163 3.09 15.65 -8.13
C TYR A 163 4.39 14.84 -8.32
N GLU A 164 5.25 15.32 -9.21
CA GLU A 164 6.62 14.81 -9.41
C GLU A 164 6.71 13.34 -9.87
N PHE A 165 5.66 12.83 -10.51
CA PHE A 165 5.76 11.65 -11.36
C PHE A 165 6.07 12.08 -12.79
N PRO A 166 6.74 11.24 -13.60
CA PRO A 166 7.10 11.59 -14.97
C PRO A 166 5.87 11.47 -15.89
N GLY A 167 4.89 12.36 -15.75
CA GLY A 167 3.58 12.26 -16.40
C GLY A 167 3.64 12.10 -17.91
N ASP A 168 4.60 12.72 -18.59
CA ASP A 168 4.79 12.61 -20.04
C ASP A 168 5.30 11.22 -20.48
N ASP A 169 6.02 10.51 -19.61
CA ASP A 169 6.64 9.21 -19.91
C ASP A 169 5.85 8.01 -19.34
N VAL A 170 4.87 8.26 -18.48
CA VAL A 170 4.05 7.21 -17.87
C VAL A 170 3.23 6.50 -18.96
N PRO A 171 3.22 5.15 -19.00
CA PRO A 171 2.33 4.43 -19.90
C PRO A 171 0.87 4.64 -19.50
N VAL A 172 0.05 5.01 -20.48
CA VAL A 172 -1.40 5.13 -20.35
C VAL A 172 -2.01 4.11 -21.30
N VAL A 173 -2.78 3.16 -20.74
CA VAL A 173 -3.41 2.09 -21.52
C VAL A 173 -4.92 2.21 -21.38
N LYS A 174 -5.59 2.31 -22.53
CA LYS A 174 -7.06 2.33 -22.63
C LYS A 174 -7.59 0.92 -22.38
N VAL A 175 -8.45 0.77 -21.39
CA VAL A 175 -9.01 -0.52 -20.99
C VAL A 175 -10.51 -0.44 -20.75
N SER A 176 -11.18 -1.60 -20.88
CA SER A 176 -12.50 -1.82 -20.32
C SER A 176 -12.42 -3.06 -19.44
N ALA A 177 -12.23 -2.83 -18.14
CA ALA A 177 -12.13 -3.90 -17.17
C ALA A 177 -13.38 -4.79 -17.17
N LEU A 178 -14.56 -4.20 -17.32
CA LEU A 178 -15.83 -4.94 -17.34
C LEU A 178 -15.93 -5.84 -18.57
N LYS A 179 -15.68 -5.31 -19.77
CA LYS A 179 -15.73 -6.10 -21.01
C LYS A 179 -14.68 -7.20 -21.03
N ALA A 180 -13.46 -6.91 -20.57
CA ALA A 180 -12.42 -7.91 -20.42
C ALA A 180 -12.83 -9.03 -19.45
N LEU A 181 -13.48 -8.68 -18.33
CA LEU A 181 -13.99 -9.65 -17.36
C LEU A 181 -15.15 -10.49 -17.93
N GLU A 182 -16.01 -9.90 -18.76
CA GLU A 182 -17.07 -10.58 -19.51
C GLU A 182 -16.54 -11.53 -20.61
N GLY A 183 -15.24 -11.46 -20.93
CA GLY A 183 -14.56 -12.33 -21.90
C GLY A 183 -14.49 -11.74 -23.31
N ASP A 184 -14.65 -10.43 -23.47
CA ASP A 184 -14.40 -9.75 -24.74
C ASP A 184 -12.92 -9.84 -25.12
N ALA A 185 -12.63 -10.30 -26.33
CA ALA A 185 -11.26 -10.57 -26.78
C ALA A 185 -10.45 -9.28 -27.02
N GLU A 186 -11.09 -8.20 -27.47
CA GLU A 186 -10.42 -6.92 -27.72
C GLU A 186 -10.00 -6.29 -26.41
N TRP A 187 -10.92 -6.23 -25.45
CA TRP A 187 -10.63 -5.68 -24.12
C TRP A 187 -9.75 -6.61 -23.27
N GLY A 188 -9.83 -7.93 -23.48
CA GLY A 188 -8.86 -8.88 -22.93
C GLY A 188 -7.44 -8.60 -23.43
N LYS A 189 -7.27 -8.22 -24.70
CA LYS A 189 -5.97 -7.83 -25.25
C LYS A 189 -5.43 -6.55 -24.60
N SER A 190 -6.26 -5.52 -24.38
CA SER A 190 -5.79 -4.29 -23.75
C SER A 190 -5.40 -4.48 -22.28
N VAL A 191 -6.02 -5.42 -21.56
CA VAL A 191 -5.56 -5.83 -20.22
C VAL A 191 -4.19 -6.52 -20.27
N LEU A 192 -3.89 -7.31 -21.31
CA LEU A 192 -2.56 -7.86 -21.52
C LEU A 192 -1.53 -6.76 -21.83
N GLU A 193 -1.88 -5.79 -22.68
CA GLU A 193 -1.03 -4.64 -23.00
C GLU A 193 -0.75 -3.79 -21.74
N LEU A 194 -1.74 -3.64 -20.85
CA LEU A 194 -1.53 -3.03 -19.54
C LEU A 194 -0.49 -3.80 -18.71
N MET A 195 -0.58 -5.13 -18.67
CA MET A 195 0.39 -5.94 -17.95
C MET A 195 1.78 -5.95 -18.60
N ASP A 196 1.87 -5.84 -19.93
CA ASP A 196 3.12 -5.67 -20.65
C ASP A 196 3.76 -4.30 -20.31
N ALA A 197 2.95 -3.23 -20.20
CA ALA A 197 3.41 -1.92 -19.75
C ALA A 197 3.89 -1.96 -18.29
N VAL A 198 3.21 -2.71 -17.42
CA VAL A 198 3.64 -2.95 -16.03
C VAL A 198 4.98 -3.70 -15.98
N ASP A 199 5.14 -4.77 -16.78
CA ASP A 199 6.40 -5.52 -16.90
C ASP A 199 7.54 -4.61 -17.39
N ALA A 200 7.28 -3.71 -18.34
CA ALA A 200 8.28 -2.82 -18.93
C ALA A 200 8.67 -1.62 -18.06
N SER A 201 7.69 -0.99 -17.40
CA SER A 201 7.90 0.32 -16.75
C SER A 201 8.18 0.24 -15.25
N ILE A 202 7.71 -0.81 -14.57
CA ILE A 202 8.05 -1.03 -13.15
C ILE A 202 9.29 -1.93 -13.12
N PRO A 203 10.47 -1.45 -12.71
CA PRO A 203 11.67 -2.28 -12.66
C PRO A 203 11.56 -3.32 -11.54
N GLU A 204 12.44 -4.33 -11.59
CA GLU A 204 12.65 -5.19 -10.43
C GLU A 204 13.26 -4.34 -9.30
N PRO A 205 12.58 -4.23 -8.15
CA PRO A 205 13.05 -3.40 -7.05
C PRO A 205 14.26 -4.04 -6.38
N GLU A 206 15.28 -3.23 -6.09
CA GLU A 206 16.41 -3.65 -5.26
C GLU A 206 15.91 -3.94 -3.84
N ARG A 207 16.18 -5.14 -3.35
CA ARG A 207 15.71 -5.61 -2.05
C ARG A 207 16.84 -5.56 -1.02
N ASP A 208 16.56 -4.94 0.12
CA ASP A 208 17.48 -4.84 1.25
C ASP A 208 17.63 -6.16 2.03
N VAL A 209 17.97 -7.26 1.37
CA VAL A 209 18.02 -8.61 1.97
C VAL A 209 19.14 -8.79 3.00
N ASP A 210 20.20 -7.99 2.92
CA ASP A 210 21.34 -8.06 3.84
C ASP A 210 21.15 -7.25 5.13
N LYS A 211 20.07 -6.46 5.22
CA LYS A 211 19.74 -5.69 6.43
C LYS A 211 19.06 -6.56 7.50
N PRO A 212 19.05 -6.14 8.78
CA PRO A 212 18.28 -6.82 9.82
C PRO A 212 16.80 -6.93 9.44
N PHE A 213 16.22 -8.12 9.64
CA PHE A 213 14.82 -8.41 9.32
C PHE A 213 13.87 -7.39 9.97
N LEU A 214 12.93 -6.87 9.18
CA LEU A 214 11.82 -6.05 9.64
C LEU A 214 10.60 -6.30 8.73
N MET A 215 9.47 -6.62 9.36
CA MET A 215 8.18 -6.78 8.70
C MET A 215 7.10 -6.04 9.50
N PRO A 216 6.46 -4.99 8.94
CA PRO A 216 5.33 -4.34 9.59
C PRO A 216 4.11 -5.27 9.66
N VAL A 217 3.40 -5.28 10.77
CA VAL A 217 2.18 -6.08 10.96
C VAL A 217 1.00 -5.33 10.34
N GLU A 218 0.38 -5.95 9.34
CA GLU A 218 -0.80 -5.44 8.65
C GLU A 218 -2.09 -6.01 9.25
N ASP A 219 -2.13 -7.33 9.44
CA ASP A 219 -3.30 -8.01 10.01
C ASP A 219 -2.90 -9.26 10.81
N VAL A 220 -3.76 -9.67 11.73
CA VAL A 220 -3.55 -10.74 12.70
C VAL A 220 -4.73 -11.71 12.70
N PHE A 221 -4.45 -12.97 12.41
CA PHE A 221 -5.44 -14.04 12.34
C PHE A 221 -5.12 -15.16 13.33
N THR A 222 -6.16 -15.84 13.80
CA THR A 222 -6.00 -17.12 14.52
C THR A 222 -6.34 -18.26 13.59
N ILE A 223 -5.40 -19.17 13.36
CA ILE A 223 -5.69 -20.43 12.67
C ILE A 223 -5.96 -21.51 13.72
N THR A 224 -7.20 -22.01 13.76
CA THR A 224 -7.62 -23.07 14.68
C THR A 224 -6.67 -24.27 14.60
N GLY A 225 -6.10 -24.65 15.74
CA GLY A 225 -5.17 -25.78 15.85
C GLY A 225 -3.73 -25.50 15.38
N ARG A 226 -3.41 -24.29 14.90
CA ARG A 226 -2.02 -23.88 14.57
C ARG A 226 -1.50 -22.76 15.46
N GLY A 227 -2.29 -21.71 15.67
CA GLY A 227 -1.88 -20.54 16.46
C GLY A 227 -2.13 -19.21 15.74
N THR A 228 -1.42 -18.18 16.19
CA THR A 228 -1.54 -16.80 15.68
C THR A 228 -0.65 -16.61 14.45
N VAL A 229 -1.24 -16.07 13.38
CA VAL A 229 -0.54 -15.69 12.16
C VAL A 229 -0.59 -14.18 12.02
N VAL A 230 0.57 -13.57 11.89
CA VAL A 230 0.72 -12.15 11.57
C VAL A 230 1.06 -12.02 10.09
N THR A 231 0.42 -11.09 9.39
CA THR A 231 0.62 -10.88 7.96
C THR A 231 1.24 -9.52 7.69
N GLY A 232 2.02 -9.43 6.62
CA GLY A 232 2.57 -8.19 6.13
C GLY A 232 3.63 -8.40 5.05
N ARG A 233 4.07 -7.30 4.47
CA ARG A 233 5.20 -7.25 3.53
C ARG A 233 6.50 -7.17 4.30
N ILE A 234 7.46 -8.03 3.99
CA ILE A 234 8.80 -7.91 4.57
C ILE A 234 9.47 -6.66 3.99
N GLU A 235 9.78 -5.68 4.82
CA GLU A 235 10.39 -4.41 4.39
C GLU A 235 11.86 -4.61 4.04
N ARG A 236 12.58 -5.36 4.89
CA ARG A 236 14.00 -5.63 4.73
C ARG A 236 14.42 -6.92 5.41
N GLY A 237 15.58 -7.43 5.00
CA GLY A 237 16.20 -8.64 5.53
C GLY A 237 15.59 -9.94 5.01
N VAL A 238 16.05 -11.03 5.61
CA VAL A 238 15.58 -12.40 5.38
C VAL A 238 15.26 -13.02 6.74
N LEU A 239 14.19 -13.79 6.82
CA LEU A 239 13.79 -14.54 8.00
C LEU A 239 13.59 -16.01 7.63
N LYS A 240 14.22 -16.92 8.35
CA LYS A 240 14.05 -18.36 8.14
C LYS A 240 13.03 -18.94 9.12
N VAL A 241 12.40 -20.04 8.72
CA VAL A 241 11.54 -20.80 9.63
C VAL A 241 12.38 -21.29 10.83
N ASN A 242 11.81 -21.15 12.03
CA ASN A 242 12.40 -21.42 13.34
C ASN A 242 13.42 -20.39 13.86
N GLU A 243 13.51 -19.20 13.26
CA GLU A 243 14.28 -18.10 13.83
C GLU A 243 13.48 -17.32 14.90
N ASP A 244 14.20 -16.78 15.88
CA ASP A 244 13.65 -15.92 16.92
C ASP A 244 13.52 -14.48 16.44
N VAL A 245 12.41 -13.83 16.83
CA VAL A 245 12.05 -12.47 16.47
C VAL A 245 11.51 -11.71 17.68
N GLU A 246 11.46 -10.39 17.56
CA GLU A 246 10.83 -9.51 18.52
C GLU A 246 9.62 -8.81 17.90
N ILE A 247 8.56 -8.65 18.69
CA ILE A 247 7.39 -7.83 18.37
C ILE A 247 7.57 -6.48 19.07
N VAL A 248 7.57 -5.39 18.31
CA VAL A 248 7.89 -4.04 18.79
C VAL A 248 6.83 -3.02 18.39
N GLY A 249 6.50 -2.11 19.31
CA GLY A 249 5.59 -0.98 19.08
C GLY A 249 4.25 -1.13 19.80
N ILE A 250 3.52 -0.01 19.91
CA ILE A 250 2.18 0.21 20.49
C ILE A 250 2.05 -0.13 21.98
N HIS A 251 2.41 -1.36 22.36
CA HIS A 251 2.40 -1.82 23.74
C HIS A 251 3.59 -1.25 24.52
N GLU A 252 3.33 -0.78 25.74
CA GLU A 252 4.38 -0.36 26.67
C GLU A 252 5.16 -1.57 27.22
N GLY A 253 6.46 -1.40 27.46
CA GLY A 253 7.32 -2.42 28.05
C GLY A 253 8.39 -2.95 27.09
N PRO A 254 9.13 -4.00 27.49
CA PRO A 254 10.15 -4.60 26.65
C PRO A 254 9.53 -5.31 25.44
N ALA A 255 10.32 -5.42 24.37
CA ALA A 255 9.91 -6.16 23.17
C ALA A 255 9.52 -7.61 23.50
N THR A 256 8.42 -8.08 22.92
CA THR A 256 7.93 -9.45 23.12
C THR A 256 8.70 -10.40 22.23
N LYS A 257 9.39 -11.38 22.82
CA LYS A 257 10.16 -12.39 22.07
C LYS A 257 9.27 -13.57 21.68
N THR A 258 9.44 -14.04 20.45
CA THR A 258 8.79 -15.26 19.96
C THR A 258 9.65 -15.94 18.89
N THR A 259 9.24 -17.12 18.44
CA THR A 259 9.89 -17.86 17.36
C THR A 259 8.89 -18.00 16.20
N VAL A 260 9.33 -17.75 14.98
CA VAL A 260 8.52 -17.98 13.79
C VAL A 260 8.57 -19.46 13.40
N THR A 261 7.44 -20.15 13.46
CA THR A 261 7.35 -21.61 13.25
C THR A 261 6.85 -22.03 11.87
N GLY A 262 6.43 -21.06 11.07
CA GLY A 262 6.02 -21.28 9.69
C GLY A 262 5.94 -19.94 8.96
N ILE A 263 6.28 -19.98 7.68
CA ILE A 263 6.19 -18.85 6.76
C ILE A 263 5.35 -19.32 5.57
N GLU A 264 4.32 -18.56 5.22
CA GLU A 264 3.45 -18.87 4.10
C GLU A 264 3.23 -17.63 3.24
N MET A 265 3.15 -17.82 1.92
CA MET A 265 2.78 -16.78 0.95
C MET A 265 1.68 -17.34 0.06
N PHE A 266 0.54 -16.67 -0.02
CA PHE A 266 -0.65 -17.15 -0.76
C PHE A 266 -1.01 -18.62 -0.49
N ARG A 267 -0.97 -19.04 0.79
CA ARG A 267 -1.22 -20.42 1.28
C ARG A 267 -0.21 -21.47 0.81
N LYS A 268 0.92 -21.05 0.23
CA LYS A 268 2.07 -21.89 -0.13
C LYS A 268 3.17 -21.76 0.93
N LEU A 269 3.84 -22.85 1.25
CA LEU A 269 4.89 -22.91 2.26
C LEU A 269 6.20 -22.32 1.73
N LEU A 270 6.89 -21.57 2.59
CA LEU A 270 8.22 -21.01 2.36
C LEU A 270 9.20 -21.52 3.42
N ASP A 271 10.44 -21.82 3.02
CA ASP A 271 11.52 -22.17 3.97
C ASP A 271 12.12 -20.91 4.64
N GLU A 272 12.03 -19.77 3.94
CA GLU A 272 12.45 -18.45 4.39
C GLU A 272 11.57 -17.39 3.72
N GLY A 273 11.35 -16.26 4.36
CA GLY A 273 10.75 -15.07 3.77
C GLY A 273 11.82 -14.02 3.47
N ARG A 274 11.70 -13.32 2.35
CA ARG A 274 12.66 -12.30 1.89
C ARG A 274 11.99 -10.94 1.73
N ALA A 275 12.77 -9.87 1.90
CA ALA A 275 12.35 -8.50 1.62
C ALA A 275 11.58 -8.39 0.30
N GLY A 276 10.40 -7.76 0.37
CA GLY A 276 9.45 -7.62 -0.72
C GLY A 276 8.35 -8.68 -0.79
N GLU A 277 8.48 -9.84 -0.12
CA GLU A 277 7.44 -10.87 -0.14
C GLU A 277 6.30 -10.53 0.85
N ASN A 278 5.04 -10.69 0.43
CA ASN A 278 3.87 -10.65 1.32
C ASN A 278 3.66 -12.01 1.95
N VAL A 279 3.88 -12.11 3.26
CA VAL A 279 3.88 -13.38 3.98
C VAL A 279 2.96 -13.37 5.19
N GLY A 280 2.52 -14.55 5.57
CA GLY A 280 1.98 -14.86 6.89
C GLY A 280 3.03 -15.59 7.72
N LEU A 281 3.37 -15.06 8.89
CA LEU A 281 4.27 -15.66 9.86
C LEU A 281 3.45 -16.31 10.98
N LEU A 282 3.59 -17.62 11.15
CA LEU A 282 3.01 -18.34 12.29
C LEU A 282 3.93 -18.19 13.50
N ILE A 283 3.49 -17.42 14.50
CA ILE A 283 4.29 -17.11 15.70
C ILE A 283 3.92 -18.02 16.88
N ARG A 284 4.94 -18.46 17.63
CA ARG A 284 4.76 -19.42 18.73
C ARG A 284 4.38 -18.73 20.03
N GLY A 285 3.34 -19.25 20.68
CA GLY A 285 3.03 -18.92 22.08
C GLY A 285 2.47 -17.51 22.31
N ILE A 286 2.20 -16.76 21.24
CA ILE A 286 1.58 -15.43 21.27
C ILE A 286 0.11 -15.59 20.89
N LYS A 287 -0.80 -15.08 21.71
CA LYS A 287 -2.24 -15.02 21.39
C LYS A 287 -2.54 -13.84 20.48
N ARG A 288 -3.69 -13.90 19.81
CA ARG A 288 -4.12 -12.86 18.85
C ARG A 288 -4.28 -11.49 19.51
N GLU A 289 -4.65 -11.43 20.78
CA GLU A 289 -4.78 -10.20 21.56
C GLU A 289 -3.45 -9.61 22.05
N GLU A 290 -2.34 -10.35 21.92
CA GLU A 290 -1.00 -9.89 22.35
C GLU A 290 -0.19 -9.27 21.21
N VAL A 291 -0.73 -9.31 19.99
CA VAL A 291 -0.13 -8.71 18.80
C VAL A 291 -1.20 -8.01 17.97
N GLU A 292 -0.90 -6.81 17.48
CA GLU A 292 -1.85 -6.01 16.73
C GLU A 292 -1.23 -5.31 15.52
N ARG A 293 -2.09 -4.84 14.62
CA ARG A 293 -1.70 -4.01 13.47
C ARG A 293 -0.97 -2.76 13.96
N GLY A 294 0.08 -2.39 13.22
CA GLY A 294 0.92 -1.23 13.55
C GLY A 294 2.11 -1.56 14.46
N GLN A 295 2.22 -2.79 14.95
CA GLN A 295 3.49 -3.31 15.47
C GLN A 295 4.40 -3.75 14.31
N VAL A 296 5.66 -4.05 14.60
CA VAL A 296 6.62 -4.64 13.66
C VAL A 296 7.20 -5.93 14.22
N ILE A 297 7.47 -6.89 13.35
CA ILE A 297 8.23 -8.12 13.63
C ILE A 297 9.66 -7.89 13.16
N VAL A 298 10.62 -8.00 14.06
CA VAL A 298 12.01 -7.58 13.79
C VAL A 298 13.02 -8.62 14.24
N LYS A 299 14.23 -8.54 13.68
CA LYS A 299 15.38 -9.22 14.24
C LYS A 299 15.60 -8.73 15.69
N PRO A 300 15.85 -9.61 16.67
CA PRO A 300 15.99 -9.20 18.06
C PRO A 300 17.05 -8.09 18.25
N GLY A 301 16.67 -7.02 18.93
CA GLY A 301 17.52 -5.86 19.21
C GLY A 301 17.85 -4.97 18.02
N SER A 302 17.23 -5.15 16.85
CA SER A 302 17.56 -4.34 15.66
C SER A 302 16.86 -2.99 15.60
N ILE A 303 15.73 -2.81 16.31
CA ILE A 303 14.99 -1.55 16.38
C ILE A 303 14.35 -1.42 17.76
N THR A 304 14.25 -0.19 18.24
CA THR A 304 13.62 0.15 19.52
C THR A 304 12.38 1.02 19.29
N PRO A 305 11.38 0.95 20.18
CA PRO A 305 10.21 1.80 20.07
C PRO A 305 10.44 3.16 20.74
N HIS A 306 9.88 4.22 20.16
CA HIS A 306 10.13 5.62 20.52
C HIS A 306 8.82 6.41 20.58
N THR A 307 8.77 7.44 21.43
CA THR A 307 7.61 8.33 21.56
C THR A 307 7.89 9.74 21.07
N ASN A 308 9.16 10.19 21.09
CA ASN A 308 9.51 11.56 20.77
C ASN A 308 10.54 11.63 19.65
N PHE A 309 10.28 12.52 18.69
CA PHE A 309 11.16 12.74 17.56
C PHE A 309 11.04 14.17 17.04
N GLU A 310 12.06 14.60 16.32
CA GLU A 310 12.06 15.80 15.48
C GLU A 310 11.83 15.37 14.02
N ALA A 311 11.12 16.20 13.25
CA ALA A 311 10.84 15.91 11.85
C ALA A 311 10.72 17.17 10.98
N ASN A 312 11.02 16.99 9.70
CA ASN A 312 10.71 17.95 8.65
C ASN A 312 9.40 17.54 7.99
N VAL A 313 8.46 18.48 7.87
CA VAL A 313 7.11 18.20 7.39
C VAL A 313 6.68 19.25 6.37
N VAL A 314 6.11 18.77 5.27
CA VAL A 314 5.37 19.56 4.29
C VAL A 314 3.89 19.53 4.66
N ILE A 315 3.27 20.69 4.85
CA ILE A 315 1.84 20.80 5.16
C ILE A 315 1.07 21.00 3.87
N LEU A 316 0.11 20.12 3.59
CA LEU A 316 -0.66 20.16 2.36
C LEU A 316 -1.62 21.35 2.36
N SER A 317 -1.59 22.09 1.26
CA SER A 317 -2.48 23.22 0.99
C SER A 317 -3.93 22.77 0.78
N LYS A 318 -4.86 23.74 0.78
CA LYS A 318 -6.27 23.49 0.42
C LYS A 318 -6.40 22.85 -0.96
N ASP A 319 -5.62 23.34 -1.92
CA ASP A 319 -5.72 22.89 -3.30
C ASP A 319 -5.24 21.45 -3.43
N GLU A 320 -4.28 21.02 -2.61
CA GLU A 320 -3.80 19.63 -2.49
C GLU A 320 -4.74 18.71 -1.68
N GLY A 321 -5.91 19.20 -1.24
CA GLY A 321 -6.86 18.44 -0.44
C GLY A 321 -6.56 18.44 1.07
N GLY A 322 -5.56 19.23 1.49
CA GLY A 322 -5.10 19.34 2.87
C GLY A 322 -5.90 20.33 3.71
N ARG A 323 -5.18 21.19 4.44
CA ARG A 323 -5.80 22.12 5.40
C ARG A 323 -6.32 23.38 4.72
N HIS A 324 -7.42 23.90 5.23
CA HIS A 324 -7.94 25.22 4.87
C HIS A 324 -7.43 26.34 5.79
N THR A 325 -7.04 25.99 7.00
CA THR A 325 -6.68 26.93 8.07
C THR A 325 -5.34 26.53 8.69
N PRO A 326 -4.60 27.51 9.25
CA PRO A 326 -3.38 27.21 9.99
C PRO A 326 -3.64 26.29 11.18
N PHE A 327 -2.56 25.70 11.70
CA PHE A 327 -2.56 25.08 13.01
C PHE A 327 -1.51 25.73 13.91
N TYR A 328 -1.67 25.53 15.21
CA TYR A 328 -0.88 26.14 16.26
C TYR A 328 -0.14 25.06 17.05
N ASP A 329 0.69 25.50 17.99
CA ASP A 329 1.32 24.61 18.95
C ASP A 329 0.29 23.75 19.71
N ASN A 330 0.69 22.55 20.13
CA ASN A 330 -0.19 21.53 20.74
C ASN A 330 -1.27 20.97 19.81
N TYR A 331 -1.09 21.09 18.50
CA TYR A 331 -1.91 20.42 17.50
C TYR A 331 -1.85 18.89 17.66
N ARG A 332 -2.99 18.19 17.54
CA ARG A 332 -3.12 16.74 17.86
C ARG A 332 -3.66 15.88 16.71
N PRO A 333 -2.91 15.73 15.60
CA PRO A 333 -3.33 14.89 14.49
C PRO A 333 -3.01 13.40 14.72
N GLN A 334 -3.43 12.57 13.77
CA GLN A 334 -2.96 11.19 13.65
C GLN A 334 -1.71 11.14 12.76
N PHE A 335 -0.69 10.43 13.21
CA PHE A 335 0.54 10.14 12.48
C PHE A 335 0.50 8.71 11.97
N TYR A 336 0.89 8.52 10.71
CA TYR A 336 0.91 7.24 10.03
C TYR A 336 2.35 6.82 9.73
N PHE A 337 2.84 5.80 10.43
CA PHE A 337 4.15 5.18 10.20
C PHE A 337 3.93 3.75 9.69
N ARG A 338 4.32 3.44 8.45
CA ARG A 338 4.11 2.10 7.87
C ARG A 338 2.63 1.68 8.00
N THR A 339 2.33 0.68 8.83
CA THR A 339 0.98 0.15 9.11
C THR A 339 0.35 0.73 10.38
N THR A 340 1.08 1.55 11.13
CA THR A 340 0.69 2.16 12.40
C THR A 340 0.01 3.50 12.19
N ASP A 341 -1.12 3.72 12.87
CA ASP A 341 -1.70 5.03 13.12
C ASP A 341 -1.68 5.35 14.61
N VAL A 342 -1.17 6.52 14.98
CA VAL A 342 -1.02 6.91 16.38
C VAL A 342 -1.23 8.42 16.53
N THR A 343 -1.89 8.84 17.61
CA THR A 343 -2.05 10.28 17.89
C THR A 343 -0.74 10.86 18.37
N GLY A 344 -0.37 12.02 17.85
CA GLY A 344 0.80 12.77 18.32
C GLY A 344 0.45 14.19 18.69
N VAL A 345 1.21 14.78 19.61
CA VAL A 345 1.14 16.20 19.96
C VAL A 345 2.29 16.90 19.27
N VAL A 346 1.97 17.86 18.42
CA VAL A 346 2.95 18.68 17.72
C VAL A 346 3.40 19.81 18.63
N LYS A 347 4.72 19.98 18.69
CA LYS A 347 5.39 21.14 19.27
C LYS A 347 6.13 21.91 18.18
N LEU A 348 5.76 23.17 17.98
CA LEU A 348 6.39 24.06 17.00
C LEU A 348 7.73 24.62 17.52
N PRO A 349 8.64 25.03 16.63
CA PRO A 349 9.89 25.68 17.01
C PRO A 349 9.64 27.00 17.75
N ASP A 350 10.53 27.37 18.68
CA ASP A 350 10.43 28.62 19.41
C ASP A 350 10.35 29.82 18.44
N GLY A 351 9.36 30.69 18.64
CA GLY A 351 9.09 31.84 17.76
C GLY A 351 8.16 31.55 16.58
N THR A 352 7.75 30.30 16.36
CA THR A 352 6.73 29.94 15.37
C THR A 352 5.36 29.85 16.03
N GLU A 353 4.52 30.87 15.83
CA GLU A 353 3.16 30.88 16.43
C GLU A 353 2.19 29.94 15.71
N MET A 354 2.27 29.86 14.39
CA MET A 354 1.38 29.06 13.56
C MET A 354 2.08 28.59 12.28
N VAL A 355 1.57 27.52 11.69
CA VAL A 355 2.02 26.98 10.40
C VAL A 355 0.88 27.06 9.41
N MET A 356 1.13 27.61 8.23
CA MET A 356 0.13 27.80 7.18
C MET A 356 0.04 26.56 6.28
N PRO A 357 -1.14 26.28 5.68
CA PRO A 357 -1.24 25.27 4.64
C PRO A 357 -0.32 25.61 3.45
N GLY A 358 0.48 24.65 2.98
CA GLY A 358 1.52 24.84 1.95
C GLY A 358 2.94 25.04 2.50
N ASP A 359 3.10 25.25 3.81
CA ASP A 359 4.41 25.50 4.41
C ASP A 359 5.23 24.22 4.58
N ASN A 360 6.56 24.38 4.52
CA ASN A 360 7.52 23.42 5.06
C ASN A 360 7.93 23.87 6.45
N THR A 361 7.84 22.98 7.44
CA THR A 361 8.15 23.30 8.83
C THR A 361 8.94 22.18 9.50
N GLU A 362 9.79 22.55 10.44
CA GLU A 362 10.38 21.60 11.39
C GLU A 362 9.44 21.52 12.60
N MET A 363 9.24 20.33 13.17
CA MET A 363 8.44 20.17 14.38
C MET A 363 9.00 19.06 15.27
N SER A 364 8.78 19.20 16.58
CA SER A 364 8.92 18.09 17.52
C SER A 364 7.56 17.43 17.73
N VAL A 365 7.53 16.12 17.87
CA VAL A 365 6.29 15.36 18.07
C VAL A 365 6.42 14.44 19.27
N GLU A 366 5.37 14.37 20.09
CA GLU A 366 5.21 13.40 21.17
C GLU A 366 4.02 12.49 20.87
N LEU A 367 4.28 11.21 20.61
CA LEU A 367 3.29 10.18 20.35
C LEU A 367 2.69 9.66 21.66
N ILE A 368 1.40 9.35 21.66
CA ILE A 368 0.71 8.80 22.84
C ILE A 368 1.10 7.34 23.13
N GLN A 369 1.71 6.65 22.17
CA GLN A 369 2.16 5.27 22.26
C GLN A 369 3.54 5.12 21.59
N PRO A 370 4.39 4.20 22.07
CA PRO A 370 5.73 4.03 21.54
C PRO A 370 5.71 3.27 20.21
N ILE A 371 6.34 3.79 19.16
CA ILE A 371 6.34 3.20 17.81
C ILE A 371 7.75 2.82 17.38
N ALA A 372 7.90 1.71 16.67
CA ALA A 372 9.18 1.31 16.09
C ALA A 372 9.65 2.33 15.04
N MET A 373 10.71 3.08 15.37
CA MET A 373 11.15 4.24 14.59
C MET A 373 12.66 4.24 14.41
N GLU A 374 13.10 4.79 13.27
CA GLU A 374 14.50 5.05 12.95
C GLU A 374 14.60 6.41 12.24
N GLU A 375 15.76 7.05 12.29
CA GLU A 375 16.00 8.30 11.56
C GLU A 375 15.83 8.07 10.04
N GLY A 376 15.20 9.05 9.38
CA GLY A 376 14.86 8.97 7.96
C GLY A 376 13.53 8.27 7.65
N LEU A 377 12.84 7.71 8.65
CA LEU A 377 11.51 7.12 8.48
C LEU A 377 10.51 8.19 7.99
N LYS A 378 9.81 7.88 6.90
CA LYS A 378 8.74 8.75 6.36
C LYS A 378 7.42 8.47 7.07
N PHE A 379 6.57 9.49 7.15
CA PHE A 379 5.23 9.39 7.72
C PHE A 379 4.25 10.37 7.07
N ALA A 380 2.95 10.08 7.20
CA ALA A 380 1.88 11.00 6.83
C ALA A 380 1.15 11.52 8.08
N ILE A 381 0.59 12.73 8.00
CA ILE A 381 -0.22 13.35 9.04
C ILE A 381 -1.65 13.47 8.52
N ARG A 382 -2.63 13.01 9.30
CA ARG A 382 -4.05 13.11 8.95
C ARG A 382 -4.91 13.66 10.08
N GLU A 383 -5.94 14.38 9.69
CA GLU A 383 -6.98 14.91 10.58
C GLU A 383 -8.32 14.94 9.85
N GLY A 384 -9.40 14.61 10.56
CA GLY A 384 -10.77 14.79 10.04
C GLY A 384 -11.02 14.04 8.73
N GLY A 385 -10.36 12.90 8.53
CA GLY A 385 -10.45 12.10 7.30
C GLY A 385 -9.62 12.61 6.12
N ARG A 386 -8.79 13.65 6.29
CA ARG A 386 -7.94 14.22 5.24
C ARG A 386 -6.46 14.09 5.57
N THR A 387 -5.65 13.95 4.54
CA THR A 387 -4.20 14.06 4.66
C THR A 387 -3.82 15.52 4.72
N VAL A 388 -3.16 15.93 5.81
CA VAL A 388 -2.85 17.34 6.09
C VAL A 388 -1.37 17.65 6.01
N GLY A 389 -0.51 16.63 6.00
CA GLY A 389 0.92 16.81 5.84
C GLY A 389 1.65 15.50 5.60
N ALA A 390 2.90 15.61 5.20
CA ALA A 390 3.81 14.49 5.02
C ALA A 390 5.19 14.88 5.53
N GLY A 391 5.87 13.96 6.20
CA GLY A 391 7.09 14.27 6.90
C GLY A 391 8.10 13.14 6.95
N ARG A 392 9.28 13.48 7.45
CA ARG A 392 10.39 12.56 7.66
C ARG A 392 11.00 12.79 9.03
N VAL A 393 11.17 11.72 9.78
CA VAL A 393 11.89 11.73 11.06
C VAL A 393 13.33 12.15 10.80
N THR A 394 13.76 13.23 11.43
CA THR A 394 15.14 13.73 11.31
C THR A 394 16.00 13.28 12.48
N LYS A 395 15.40 13.12 13.67
CA LYS A 395 16.12 12.74 14.89
C LYS A 395 15.18 12.15 15.93
N ILE A 396 15.63 11.12 16.63
CA ILE A 396 14.89 10.50 17.73
C ILE A 396 15.35 11.11 19.06
N THR A 397 14.41 11.52 19.91
CA THR A 397 14.70 12.19 21.18
C THR A 397 14.29 11.40 22.42
N LYS A 398 13.39 10.43 22.27
CA LYS A 398 13.01 9.46 23.30
C LYS A 398 12.29 8.28 22.66
#